data_AF-A0AAE0UT94-F1
#
_entry.id   AF-A0AAE0UT94-F1
#
_cell.length_a   1.000
_cell.length_b   1.000
_cell.length_c   1.000
_cell.angle_alpha   90.00
_cell.angle_beta   90.00
_cell.angle_gamma   90.00
#
_symmetry.space_group_name_H-M   'P 1'
#
loop_
_entity.id
_entity.type
_entity.pdbx_description
1 polymer ?
#
loop_
_entity_poly.entity_id
_entity_poly.type
_entity_poly.pdbx_seq_one_letter_code
_entity_poly.pdbx_strand_id
1 'polypeptide(L)'
;MCTLLCSTFLVNTQLSTTRKKRFLFSQSSRAYKSFLKHFTLRMANRSAVKLNSGQPDFVQFNNLACETAGGKMIFATDEWFAPARNLLKRGPAEFLPSAFTEFGKWMDGWETRRKRIPGHDWCIVQLGVPGVIHGFDVDTSFFTGNYAPSISIQAACLDGLPLPSLVFEGDRTGMAASESQFEAVAQLHSASWEEIVPVTMLRPGYSDSCHNFFSVTYPHRVTHIRLNMYPDGGIARLRVYGVGQRNWSSVSSQEEMDLVTLVNGGVCVGYSDAHFGHPRNMIGLGRADSMADGWETARRLDRPKVLKMDEKGILQVPGFEWAIFRLGHPGVISRIEIDTNHFKGNFPDWCKIEACSLTPEEEQTYIRRKWSSDKGPTWKMLLLPQKLKPHYRHFYSGECVLQCGSASHVRLVIAPDGGVSRLRLWGHIISSNSTNPHQISKL
;
A
#
# COMPACT_ATOMS: atom_id res chain seq x y z
N MET A 1 5.57 36.04 -57.72
CA MET A 1 4.69 36.22 -58.89
C MET A 1 3.41 35.44 -58.58
N CYS A 2 2.19 35.99 -58.59
CA CYS A 2 1.51 36.76 -59.65
C CYS A 2 1.32 35.88 -60.90
N THR A 3 0.13 35.69 -61.49
CA THR A 3 -1.24 36.22 -61.23
C THR A 3 -2.22 35.18 -61.82
N LEU A 4 -3.37 34.82 -61.22
CA LEU A 4 -4.66 35.54 -61.08
C LEU A 4 -5.41 35.74 -62.42
N LEU A 5 -6.75 35.54 -62.38
CA LEU A 5 -7.81 35.75 -63.41
C LEU A 5 -8.27 34.50 -64.19
N CYS A 6 -9.50 34.41 -64.71
CA CYS A 6 -10.83 34.85 -64.23
C CYS A 6 -11.95 34.31 -65.16
N SER A 7 -13.09 33.85 -64.63
CA SER A 7 -14.32 33.71 -65.43
C SER A 7 -15.61 33.70 -64.57
N THR A 8 -16.17 34.90 -64.41
CA THR A 8 -17.61 35.24 -64.33
C THR A 8 -18.52 34.32 -65.18
N PHE A 9 -19.83 34.11 -64.93
CA PHE A 9 -20.83 34.73 -64.01
C PHE A 9 -22.05 33.74 -63.86
N LEU A 10 -23.33 34.00 -63.47
CA LEU A 10 -24.19 35.15 -63.09
C LEU A 10 -25.41 34.60 -62.27
N VAL A 11 -26.04 35.40 -61.38
CA VAL A 11 -27.49 35.50 -61.01
C VAL A 11 -28.39 34.22 -60.94
N ASN A 12 -29.17 33.96 -59.86
CA ASN A 12 -30.28 34.83 -59.41
C ASN A 12 -30.74 34.72 -57.92
N THR A 13 -31.39 35.79 -57.44
CA THR A 13 -32.29 36.01 -56.27
C THR A 13 -32.34 35.07 -55.03
N GLN A 14 -31.97 35.66 -53.89
CA GLN A 14 -32.71 35.75 -52.61
C GLN A 14 -33.60 34.58 -52.10
N LEU A 15 -33.34 34.11 -50.85
CA LEU A 15 -34.27 34.27 -49.72
C LEU A 15 -33.68 33.91 -48.33
N SER A 16 -34.27 34.52 -47.30
CA SER A 16 -33.98 34.45 -45.85
C SER A 16 -33.64 33.08 -45.22
N THR A 17 -32.73 33.04 -44.23
CA THR A 17 -32.98 32.43 -42.88
C THR A 17 -31.84 32.64 -41.86
N THR A 18 -31.79 33.80 -41.21
CA THR A 18 -30.85 34.12 -40.10
C THR A 18 -31.20 33.45 -38.75
N ARG A 19 -31.73 32.22 -38.75
CA ARG A 19 -32.16 31.49 -37.53
C ARG A 19 -31.36 30.22 -37.17
N LYS A 20 -30.65 29.56 -38.09
CA LYS A 20 -29.97 28.27 -37.78
C LYS A 20 -28.70 28.38 -36.92
N LYS A 21 -27.92 29.48 -37.00
CA LYS A 21 -26.64 29.62 -36.25
C LYS A 21 -26.79 29.85 -34.73
N ARG A 22 -27.97 30.25 -34.21
CA ARG A 22 -28.19 30.41 -32.75
C ARG A 22 -28.59 29.12 -32.01
N PHE A 23 -28.96 28.05 -32.71
CA PHE A 23 -29.42 26.81 -32.07
C PHE A 23 -28.29 25.83 -31.71
N LEU A 24 -27.21 25.82 -32.49
CA LEU A 24 -26.05 24.94 -32.26
C LEU A 24 -25.19 25.38 -31.06
N PHE A 25 -25.13 26.68 -30.76
CA PHE A 25 -24.37 27.22 -29.61
C PHE A 25 -25.08 27.09 -28.25
N SER A 26 -26.38 26.80 -28.21
CA SER A 26 -27.11 26.62 -26.95
C SER A 26 -27.05 25.18 -26.43
N GLN A 27 -27.02 24.19 -27.33
CA GLN A 27 -26.87 22.78 -26.95
C GLN A 27 -25.45 22.45 -26.45
N SER A 28 -24.40 22.96 -27.11
CA SER A 28 -23.02 22.81 -26.63
C SER A 28 -22.82 23.40 -25.22
N SER A 29 -23.44 24.56 -24.93
CA SER A 29 -23.43 25.17 -23.59
C SER A 29 -24.11 24.28 -22.53
N ARG A 30 -25.23 23.61 -22.86
CA ARG A 30 -25.88 22.65 -21.95
C ARG A 30 -25.07 21.37 -21.77
N ALA A 31 -24.49 20.82 -22.84
CA ALA A 31 -23.63 19.64 -22.77
C ALA A 31 -22.38 19.92 -21.93
N TYR A 32 -21.69 21.05 -22.16
CA TYR A 32 -20.51 21.46 -21.41
C TYR A 32 -20.82 21.77 -19.94
N LYS A 33 -21.95 22.42 -19.63
CA LYS A 33 -22.40 22.62 -18.24
C LYS A 33 -22.81 21.31 -17.56
N SER A 34 -23.39 20.34 -18.29
CA SER A 34 -23.70 19.01 -17.74
C SER A 34 -22.43 18.22 -17.46
N PHE A 35 -21.47 18.23 -18.39
CA PHE A 35 -20.13 17.65 -18.23
C PHE A 35 -19.38 18.26 -17.03
N LEU A 36 -19.35 19.59 -16.91
CA LEU A 36 -18.79 20.28 -15.75
C LEU A 36 -19.50 19.92 -14.43
N LYS A 37 -20.83 19.74 -14.44
CA LYS A 37 -21.58 19.31 -13.25
C LYS A 37 -21.28 17.86 -12.87
N HIS A 38 -21.08 16.98 -13.85
CA HIS A 38 -20.56 15.62 -13.64
C HIS A 38 -19.12 15.62 -13.10
N PHE A 39 -18.27 16.54 -13.58
CA PHE A 39 -16.88 16.64 -13.15
C PHE A 39 -16.74 17.22 -11.72
N THR A 40 -17.55 18.22 -11.35
CA THR A 40 -17.58 18.72 -9.97
C THR A 40 -18.24 17.72 -9.01
N LEU A 41 -19.27 16.98 -9.43
CA LEU A 41 -19.79 15.84 -8.66
C LEU A 41 -18.73 14.73 -8.45
N ARG A 42 -17.84 14.50 -9.42
CA ARG A 42 -16.71 13.55 -9.28
C ARG A 42 -15.60 14.01 -8.34
N MET A 43 -15.46 15.32 -8.07
CA MET A 43 -14.62 15.80 -6.97
C MET A 43 -15.34 15.72 -5.62
N ALA A 44 -16.62 16.11 -5.57
CA ALA A 44 -17.40 16.14 -4.32
C ALA A 44 -17.67 14.74 -3.73
N ASN A 45 -17.84 13.71 -4.56
CA ASN A 45 -18.08 12.33 -4.10
C ASN A 45 -16.80 11.49 -3.91
N ARG A 46 -15.60 12.10 -3.89
CA ARG A 46 -14.50 11.53 -3.11
C ARG A 46 -14.72 11.86 -1.65
N SER A 47 -15.60 11.08 -1.00
CA SER A 47 -15.45 10.86 0.44
C SER A 47 -13.99 10.49 0.69
N ALA A 48 -13.29 11.24 1.56
CA ALA A 48 -12.07 10.72 2.15
C ALA A 48 -12.42 9.33 2.74
N VAL A 49 -11.56 8.34 2.52
CA VAL A 49 -11.85 6.95 2.89
C VAL A 49 -11.81 6.87 4.42
N LYS A 50 -12.94 7.19 5.05
CA LYS A 50 -13.26 6.73 6.40
C LYS A 50 -13.00 5.23 6.38
N LEU A 51 -12.06 4.77 7.20
CA LEU A 51 -11.84 3.34 7.38
C LEU A 51 -13.21 2.72 7.69
N ASN A 52 -13.67 1.86 6.78
CA ASN A 52 -15.02 1.36 6.83
C ASN A 52 -15.17 0.58 8.14
N SER A 53 -16.20 0.88 8.93
CA SER A 53 -16.39 0.35 10.29
C SER A 53 -16.87 -1.11 10.32
N GLY A 54 -16.28 -1.92 9.44
CA GLY A 54 -16.49 -3.34 9.17
C GLY A 54 -15.42 -3.94 8.26
N GLN A 55 -14.30 -3.24 8.00
CA GLN A 55 -13.09 -3.86 7.45
C GLN A 55 -12.35 -4.62 8.56
N PRO A 56 -11.78 -5.82 8.31
CA PRO A 56 -11.05 -6.58 9.34
C PRO A 56 -9.77 -5.89 9.80
N ASP A 57 -9.40 -6.06 11.08
CA ASP A 57 -8.20 -5.41 11.67
C ASP A 57 -6.89 -5.75 10.94
N PHE A 58 -6.79 -6.89 10.25
CA PHE A 58 -5.59 -7.23 9.48
C PHE A 58 -5.29 -6.21 8.36
N VAL A 59 -6.29 -5.45 7.87
CA VAL A 59 -6.05 -4.44 6.83
C VAL A 59 -5.25 -3.24 7.33
N GLN A 60 -4.85 -3.18 8.61
CA GLN A 60 -3.91 -2.18 9.14
C GLN A 60 -2.43 -2.53 8.84
N PHE A 61 -2.09 -3.81 8.63
CA PHE A 61 -0.73 -4.28 8.36
C PHE A 61 -0.22 -3.92 6.95
N ASN A 62 1.07 -4.11 6.68
CA ASN A 62 1.65 -3.86 5.35
C ASN A 62 1.30 -4.99 4.36
N ASN A 63 1.21 -4.65 3.06
CA ASN A 63 1.04 -5.64 1.98
C ASN A 63 2.41 -6.26 1.63
N LEU A 64 2.64 -7.50 2.08
CA LEU A 64 3.88 -8.26 1.91
C LEU A 64 4.16 -8.65 0.44
N ALA A 65 3.11 -8.73 -0.39
CA ALA A 65 3.20 -9.09 -1.81
C ALA A 65 3.37 -7.89 -2.76
N CYS A 66 3.42 -6.67 -2.25
CA CYS A 66 3.50 -5.46 -3.07
C CYS A 66 4.76 -5.42 -3.95
N GLU A 67 4.63 -5.10 -5.24
CA GLU A 67 5.77 -5.00 -6.19
C GLU A 67 6.88 -4.07 -5.64
N THR A 68 6.48 -2.94 -5.05
CA THR A 68 7.38 -1.92 -4.49
C THR A 68 8.00 -2.32 -3.15
N ALA A 69 7.54 -3.43 -2.57
CA ALA A 69 8.17 -4.10 -1.43
C ALA A 69 9.11 -5.24 -1.87
N GLY A 70 9.27 -5.46 -3.18
CA GLY A 70 10.06 -6.55 -3.77
C GLY A 70 9.23 -7.75 -4.25
N GLY A 71 7.90 -7.70 -4.20
CA GLY A 71 7.02 -8.80 -4.58
C GLY A 71 7.09 -9.12 -6.07
N LYS A 72 7.10 -10.41 -6.42
CA LYS A 72 7.28 -10.87 -7.81
C LYS A 72 6.24 -11.91 -8.21
N MET A 73 5.81 -11.83 -9.46
CA MET A 73 5.07 -12.91 -10.11
C MET A 73 6.09 -13.95 -10.61
N ILE A 74 5.96 -15.18 -10.14
CA ILE A 74 6.89 -16.29 -10.42
C ILE A 74 6.29 -17.25 -11.45
N PHE A 75 4.98 -17.42 -11.46
CA PHE A 75 4.30 -18.25 -12.45
C PHE A 75 2.86 -17.78 -12.66
N ALA A 76 2.33 -17.89 -13.88
CA ALA A 76 0.92 -17.78 -14.18
C ALA A 76 0.56 -18.69 -15.35
N THR A 77 -0.55 -19.43 -15.24
CA THR A 77 -1.01 -20.38 -16.28
C THR A 77 -1.36 -19.71 -17.61
N ASP A 78 -2.06 -18.59 -17.55
CA ASP A 78 -2.57 -17.81 -18.68
C ASP A 78 -2.53 -16.32 -18.30
N GLU A 79 -2.27 -15.43 -19.25
CA GLU A 79 -2.18 -13.97 -19.04
C GLU A 79 -2.79 -13.21 -20.24
N TRP A 80 -3.75 -13.84 -20.93
CA TRP A 80 -4.17 -13.41 -22.26
C TRP A 80 -4.76 -12.00 -22.34
N PHE A 81 -5.72 -11.66 -21.48
CA PHE A 81 -6.37 -10.34 -21.53
C PHE A 81 -5.63 -9.31 -20.69
N ALA A 82 -5.10 -9.72 -19.52
CA ALA A 82 -4.28 -8.86 -18.69
C ALA A 82 -3.30 -9.67 -17.81
N PRO A 83 -2.05 -9.19 -17.62
CA PRO A 83 -0.96 -9.96 -17.02
C PRO A 83 -1.02 -10.02 -15.49
N ALA A 84 -0.66 -11.18 -14.95
CA ALA A 84 -0.78 -11.53 -13.54
C ALA A 84 0.04 -10.62 -12.61
N ARG A 85 1.16 -10.05 -13.09
CA ARG A 85 1.97 -9.08 -12.33
C ARG A 85 1.17 -7.85 -11.85
N ASN A 86 0.08 -7.48 -12.56
CA ASN A 86 -0.80 -6.38 -12.16
C ASN A 86 -1.42 -6.57 -10.77
N LEU A 87 -1.59 -7.81 -10.30
CA LEU A 87 -2.11 -8.12 -8.96
C LEU A 87 -1.30 -7.45 -7.84
N LEU A 88 0.01 -7.30 -8.06
CA LEU A 88 0.99 -6.85 -7.05
C LEU A 88 1.14 -5.32 -7.01
N LYS A 89 0.49 -4.60 -7.93
CA LYS A 89 0.60 -3.14 -8.09
C LYS A 89 0.24 -2.39 -6.82
N ARG A 90 1.04 -1.39 -6.41
CA ARG A 90 0.76 -0.66 -5.15
C ARG A 90 -0.62 0.04 -5.17
N GLY A 91 -0.93 0.77 -6.24
CA GLY A 91 -2.17 1.55 -6.35
C GLY A 91 -3.44 0.68 -6.39
N PRO A 92 -4.64 1.29 -6.22
CA PRO A 92 -5.90 0.64 -6.60
C PRO A 92 -5.89 0.30 -8.10
N ALA A 93 -6.86 -0.48 -8.56
CA ALA A 93 -7.06 -0.70 -9.99
C ALA A 93 -7.61 0.56 -10.69
N GLU A 94 -7.31 0.70 -11.99
CA GLU A 94 -7.87 1.75 -12.85
C GLU A 94 -8.69 1.17 -14.02
N PHE A 95 -9.73 1.89 -14.44
CA PHE A 95 -10.53 1.54 -15.62
C PHE A 95 -10.51 2.67 -16.64
N LEU A 96 -9.97 2.37 -17.83
CA LEU A 96 -9.86 3.28 -18.96
C LEU A 96 -10.90 2.87 -20.02
N PRO A 97 -12.06 3.54 -20.15
CA PRO A 97 -13.17 3.04 -20.98
C PRO A 97 -12.82 2.79 -22.44
N SER A 98 -11.97 3.64 -23.03
CA SER A 98 -11.53 3.57 -24.43
C SER A 98 -10.29 2.72 -24.68
N ALA A 99 -9.63 2.17 -23.64
CA ALA A 99 -8.39 1.39 -23.82
C ALA A 99 -8.68 -0.07 -24.21
N PHE A 100 -7.97 -0.56 -25.22
CA PHE A 100 -7.99 -1.94 -25.71
C PHE A 100 -6.57 -2.38 -26.06
N THR A 101 -6.31 -3.68 -25.99
CA THR A 101 -5.11 -4.34 -26.51
C THR A 101 -5.49 -5.13 -27.77
N GLU A 102 -4.51 -5.70 -28.47
CA GLU A 102 -4.81 -6.63 -29.58
C GLU A 102 -5.51 -7.92 -29.10
N PHE A 103 -5.37 -8.26 -27.81
CA PHE A 103 -5.96 -9.45 -27.19
C PHE A 103 -7.37 -9.22 -26.64
N GLY A 104 -7.80 -7.97 -26.43
CA GLY A 104 -9.15 -7.64 -25.99
C GLY A 104 -9.28 -6.31 -25.27
N LYS A 105 -10.16 -6.26 -24.25
CA LYS A 105 -10.33 -5.08 -23.40
C LYS A 105 -9.08 -4.90 -22.52
N TRP A 106 -8.52 -3.69 -22.46
CA TRP A 106 -7.48 -3.40 -21.48
C TRP A 106 -8.08 -3.36 -20.08
N MET A 107 -7.52 -4.17 -19.17
CA MET A 107 -7.94 -4.28 -17.77
C MET A 107 -6.72 -4.17 -16.85
N ASP A 108 -6.85 -3.44 -15.74
CA ASP A 108 -5.78 -3.27 -14.77
C ASP A 108 -5.82 -4.38 -13.70
N GLY A 109 -5.56 -5.61 -14.12
CA GLY A 109 -5.58 -6.81 -13.27
C GLY A 109 -4.91 -7.99 -13.94
N TRP A 110 -5.11 -9.18 -13.39
CA TRP A 110 -4.95 -10.44 -14.10
C TRP A 110 -6.27 -10.78 -14.79
N GLU A 111 -6.26 -11.20 -16.05
CA GLU A 111 -7.45 -11.79 -16.71
C GLU A 111 -7.05 -12.84 -17.75
N THR A 112 -7.69 -14.01 -17.68
CA THR A 112 -7.34 -15.21 -18.46
C THR A 112 -8.34 -15.56 -19.55
N ARG A 113 -7.94 -16.40 -20.50
CA ARG A 113 -8.87 -16.99 -21.48
C ARG A 113 -9.93 -17.86 -20.80
N ARG A 114 -11.19 -17.58 -21.12
CA ARG A 114 -12.35 -18.45 -20.85
C ARG A 114 -12.04 -19.91 -21.17
N LYS A 115 -11.99 -20.73 -20.12
CA LYS A 115 -11.51 -22.11 -20.20
C LYS A 115 -12.59 -22.99 -20.81
N ARG A 116 -12.14 -23.92 -21.66
CA ARG A 116 -12.98 -24.91 -22.36
C ARG A 116 -12.35 -26.31 -22.31
N ILE A 117 -11.50 -26.51 -21.30
CA ILE A 117 -10.70 -27.70 -21.03
C ILE A 117 -10.75 -27.97 -19.51
N PRO A 118 -10.45 -29.19 -19.04
CA PRO A 118 -10.37 -29.47 -17.61
C PRO A 118 -9.33 -28.63 -16.86
N GLY A 119 -9.52 -28.48 -15.55
CA GLY A 119 -8.63 -27.72 -14.66
C GLY A 119 -9.06 -26.28 -14.44
N HIS A 120 -8.14 -25.48 -13.89
CA HIS A 120 -8.36 -24.11 -13.43
C HIS A 120 -7.09 -23.27 -13.58
N ASP A 121 -7.21 -21.94 -13.64
CA ASP A 121 -6.04 -21.05 -13.69
C ASP A 121 -5.42 -20.81 -12.32
N TRP A 122 -4.10 -20.63 -12.28
CA TRP A 122 -3.39 -20.33 -11.04
C TRP A 122 -2.09 -19.58 -11.29
N CYS A 123 -1.61 -18.91 -10.25
CA CYS A 123 -0.34 -18.18 -10.26
C CYS A 123 0.44 -18.38 -8.95
N ILE A 124 1.75 -18.16 -8.98
CA ILE A 124 2.63 -18.14 -7.80
C ILE A 124 3.22 -16.74 -7.64
N VAL A 125 3.10 -16.21 -6.42
CA VAL A 125 3.68 -14.94 -6.01
C VAL A 125 4.77 -15.18 -4.98
N GLN A 126 5.96 -14.64 -5.23
CA GLN A 126 6.97 -14.44 -4.20
C GLN A 126 6.62 -13.17 -3.42
N LEU A 127 6.55 -13.26 -2.09
CA LEU A 127 6.41 -12.10 -1.23
C LEU A 127 7.69 -11.27 -1.26
N GLY A 128 7.55 -9.94 -1.39
CA GLY A 128 8.69 -9.02 -1.30
C GLY A 128 9.26 -8.94 0.11
N VAL A 129 8.39 -9.14 1.11
CA VAL A 129 8.78 -9.31 2.50
C VAL A 129 8.23 -10.62 3.05
N PRO A 130 9.06 -11.66 3.20
CA PRO A 130 8.68 -12.88 3.90
C PRO A 130 8.23 -12.59 5.34
N GLY A 131 7.18 -13.26 5.80
CA GLY A 131 6.52 -12.90 7.05
C GLY A 131 5.32 -13.76 7.42
N VAL A 132 4.70 -13.42 8.55
CA VAL A 132 3.46 -14.04 9.04
C VAL A 132 2.27 -13.32 8.40
N ILE A 133 1.37 -14.08 7.77
CA ILE A 133 0.17 -13.55 7.11
C ILE A 133 -0.99 -13.54 8.10
N HIS A 134 -1.72 -12.42 8.15
CA HIS A 134 -2.93 -12.25 8.98
C HIS A 134 -4.21 -12.17 8.15
N GLY A 135 -4.12 -11.82 6.86
CA GLY A 135 -5.24 -11.91 5.95
C GLY A 135 -4.98 -11.42 4.54
N PHE A 136 -5.98 -11.57 3.67
CA PHE A 136 -5.95 -11.22 2.26
C PHE A 136 -7.06 -10.24 1.89
N ASP A 137 -6.85 -9.49 0.81
CA ASP A 137 -7.90 -8.83 0.04
C ASP A 137 -7.73 -9.23 -1.43
N VAL A 138 -8.73 -9.90 -1.98
CA VAL A 138 -8.82 -10.27 -3.40
C VAL A 138 -9.80 -9.32 -4.07
N ASP A 139 -9.27 -8.25 -4.63
CA ASP A 139 -10.01 -7.14 -5.22
C ASP A 139 -10.40 -7.51 -6.66
N THR A 140 -11.70 -7.58 -6.95
CA THR A 140 -12.26 -7.86 -8.29
C THR A 140 -12.62 -6.59 -9.07
N SER A 141 -12.21 -5.40 -8.62
CA SER A 141 -12.62 -4.09 -9.19
C SER A 141 -12.66 -4.07 -10.72
N PHE A 142 -13.79 -3.58 -11.25
CA PHE A 142 -14.13 -3.48 -12.68
C PHE A 142 -14.39 -4.80 -13.42
N PHE A 143 -14.07 -5.96 -12.85
CA PHE A 143 -14.51 -7.26 -13.36
C PHE A 143 -15.95 -7.55 -12.93
N THR A 144 -16.93 -6.88 -13.54
CA THR A 144 -18.34 -6.90 -13.07
C THR A 144 -19.13 -8.14 -13.50
N GLY A 145 -18.67 -8.86 -14.53
CA GLY A 145 -19.29 -10.10 -15.02
C GLY A 145 -18.29 -11.12 -15.60
N ASN A 146 -17.00 -10.85 -15.43
CA ASN A 146 -15.85 -11.65 -15.88
C ASN A 146 -14.82 -11.84 -14.74
N TYR A 147 -15.23 -11.63 -13.48
CA TYR A 147 -14.38 -11.91 -12.32
C TYR A 147 -14.23 -13.42 -12.10
N ALA A 148 -13.16 -13.81 -11.43
CA ALA A 148 -12.95 -15.16 -10.92
C ALA A 148 -14.13 -15.62 -10.03
N PRO A 149 -14.92 -16.64 -10.41
CA PRO A 149 -16.10 -17.04 -9.62
C PRO A 149 -15.75 -17.50 -8.19
N SER A 150 -14.64 -18.21 -8.03
CA SER A 150 -14.09 -18.59 -6.72
C SER A 150 -12.56 -18.71 -6.76
N ILE A 151 -11.92 -18.62 -5.59
CA ILE A 151 -10.46 -18.74 -5.42
C ILE A 151 -10.12 -19.67 -4.25
N SER A 152 -8.88 -20.15 -4.21
CA SER A 152 -8.24 -20.67 -2.99
C SER A 152 -6.78 -20.24 -2.95
N ILE A 153 -6.16 -20.21 -1.76
CA ILE A 153 -4.77 -19.76 -1.57
C ILE A 153 -4.00 -20.79 -0.75
N GLN A 154 -2.90 -21.30 -1.30
CA GLN A 154 -1.88 -22.05 -0.55
C GLN A 154 -0.65 -21.19 -0.24
N ALA A 155 0.12 -21.57 0.79
CA ALA A 155 1.34 -20.87 1.21
C ALA A 155 2.53 -21.82 1.47
N ALA A 156 3.76 -21.31 1.32
CA ALA A 156 4.98 -22.04 1.65
C ALA A 156 6.16 -21.15 2.09
N CYS A 157 7.05 -21.74 2.88
CA CYS A 157 8.41 -21.24 3.13
C CYS A 157 9.39 -22.01 2.23
N LEU A 158 10.08 -21.31 1.32
CA LEU A 158 11.07 -21.90 0.39
C LEU A 158 12.50 -21.39 0.67
N ASP A 159 12.75 -20.86 1.87
CA ASP A 159 14.08 -20.39 2.28
C ASP A 159 15.12 -21.53 2.12
N GLY A 160 16.24 -21.23 1.47
CA GLY A 160 17.34 -22.18 1.27
C GLY A 160 17.13 -23.22 0.16
N LEU A 161 15.95 -23.27 -0.49
CA LEU A 161 15.70 -24.16 -1.62
C LEU A 161 16.20 -23.52 -2.94
N PRO A 162 16.73 -24.32 -3.89
CA PRO A 162 17.02 -23.84 -5.23
C PRO A 162 15.71 -23.55 -5.97
N LEU A 163 15.43 -22.28 -6.25
CA LEU A 163 14.26 -21.87 -7.01
C LEU A 163 14.57 -21.93 -8.53
N PRO A 164 13.68 -22.49 -9.36
CA PRO A 164 13.81 -22.43 -10.81
C PRO A 164 13.71 -20.97 -11.27
N SER A 165 14.53 -20.57 -12.25
CA SER A 165 14.58 -19.19 -12.74
C SER A 165 13.37 -18.87 -13.64
N LEU A 166 12.23 -18.63 -13.00
CA LEU A 166 10.93 -18.36 -13.63
C LEU A 166 10.56 -16.86 -13.63
N VAL A 167 11.47 -15.97 -13.24
CA VAL A 167 11.18 -14.53 -13.17
C VAL A 167 10.92 -14.01 -14.59
N PHE A 168 9.69 -13.61 -14.87
CA PHE A 168 9.31 -13.12 -16.18
C PHE A 168 9.67 -11.64 -16.38
N GLU A 169 10.32 -11.34 -17.51
CA GLU A 169 10.56 -9.97 -17.97
C GLU A 169 9.54 -9.54 -19.04
N GLY A 170 9.39 -8.22 -19.23
CA GLY A 170 8.55 -7.64 -20.27
C GLY A 170 7.05 -7.65 -19.96
N ASP A 171 6.24 -7.50 -21.02
CA ASP A 171 4.79 -7.68 -20.94
C ASP A 171 4.38 -9.07 -21.44
N ARG A 172 3.44 -9.70 -20.72
CA ARG A 172 2.93 -11.06 -20.97
C ARG A 172 1.45 -11.09 -21.33
N THR A 173 0.84 -9.92 -21.58
CA THR A 173 -0.48 -9.83 -22.22
C THR A 173 -0.49 -10.69 -23.49
N GLY A 174 -1.52 -11.52 -23.67
CA GLY A 174 -1.65 -12.45 -24.80
C GLY A 174 -0.93 -13.79 -24.63
N MET A 175 -0.14 -13.98 -23.56
CA MET A 175 0.66 -15.20 -23.37
C MET A 175 -0.02 -16.23 -22.44
N ALA A 176 0.54 -17.44 -22.43
CA ALA A 176 0.27 -18.47 -21.45
C ALA A 176 1.55 -19.25 -21.13
N ALA A 177 1.55 -20.05 -20.07
CA ALA A 177 2.68 -20.88 -19.71
C ALA A 177 2.97 -21.93 -20.80
N SER A 178 4.24 -22.01 -21.19
CA SER A 178 4.77 -23.07 -22.05
C SER A 178 5.03 -24.35 -21.25
N GLU A 179 5.15 -25.48 -21.94
CA GLU A 179 5.41 -26.80 -21.31
C GLU A 179 6.65 -26.76 -20.41
N SER A 180 7.78 -26.18 -20.87
CA SER A 180 8.98 -26.00 -20.06
C SER A 180 8.78 -25.11 -18.82
N GLN A 181 7.83 -24.17 -18.85
CA GLN A 181 7.47 -23.37 -17.67
C GLN A 181 6.59 -24.18 -16.69
N PHE A 182 5.74 -25.07 -17.19
CA PHE A 182 5.02 -26.04 -16.37
C PHE A 182 5.97 -27.08 -15.72
N GLU A 183 6.93 -27.62 -16.47
CA GLU A 183 7.96 -28.53 -15.95
C GLU A 183 8.81 -27.88 -14.86
N ALA A 184 9.28 -26.66 -15.11
CA ALA A 184 10.10 -25.92 -14.15
C ALA A 184 9.31 -25.54 -12.88
N VAL A 185 8.05 -25.09 -12.98
CA VAL A 185 7.25 -24.76 -11.79
C VAL A 185 6.78 -26.02 -11.02
N ALA A 186 6.68 -27.18 -11.66
CA ALA A 186 6.33 -28.43 -10.99
C ALA A 186 7.33 -28.82 -9.89
N GLN A 187 8.61 -28.43 -10.05
CA GLN A 187 9.67 -28.62 -9.06
C GLN A 187 9.40 -27.94 -7.70
N LEU A 188 8.52 -26.93 -7.68
CA LEU A 188 8.08 -26.26 -6.45
C LEU A 188 7.02 -27.05 -5.67
N HIS A 189 6.45 -28.11 -6.26
CA HIS A 189 5.38 -28.93 -5.69
C HIS A 189 4.19 -28.10 -5.15
N SER A 190 3.86 -26.99 -5.81
CA SER A 190 2.92 -25.97 -5.29
C SER A 190 1.47 -26.43 -5.12
N ALA A 191 1.11 -27.60 -5.65
CA ALA A 191 -0.19 -28.23 -5.43
C ALA A 191 -0.31 -28.94 -4.07
N SER A 192 0.81 -29.23 -3.39
CA SER A 192 0.86 -29.79 -2.02
C SER A 192 1.36 -28.79 -0.98
N TRP A 193 1.30 -27.49 -1.30
CA TRP A 193 1.45 -26.42 -0.31
C TRP A 193 0.19 -26.34 0.56
N GLU A 194 0.32 -25.80 1.77
CA GLU A 194 -0.77 -25.78 2.75
C GLU A 194 -1.85 -24.76 2.37
N GLU A 195 -3.11 -25.19 2.28
CA GLU A 195 -4.24 -24.32 1.94
C GLU A 195 -4.68 -23.49 3.14
N ILE A 196 -4.42 -22.17 3.07
CA ILE A 196 -4.70 -21.20 4.13
C ILE A 196 -5.93 -20.34 3.84
N VAL A 197 -6.45 -20.36 2.60
CA VAL A 197 -7.80 -19.89 2.25
C VAL A 197 -8.45 -20.97 1.40
N PRO A 198 -9.52 -21.66 1.87
CA PRO A 198 -10.18 -22.73 1.12
C PRO A 198 -10.98 -22.17 -0.06
N VAL A 199 -11.41 -23.05 -0.98
CA VAL A 199 -12.20 -22.69 -2.17
C VAL A 199 -13.45 -21.89 -1.78
N THR A 200 -13.40 -20.58 -2.03
CA THR A 200 -14.42 -19.61 -1.60
C THR A 200 -14.85 -18.71 -2.76
N MET A 201 -16.16 -18.46 -2.86
CA MET A 201 -16.73 -17.57 -3.89
C MET A 201 -16.30 -16.12 -3.70
N LEU A 202 -16.00 -15.44 -4.81
CA LEU A 202 -15.79 -13.99 -4.83
C LEU A 202 -17.07 -13.23 -5.18
N ARG A 203 -17.05 -11.93 -4.94
CA ARG A 203 -18.10 -10.98 -5.35
C ARG A 203 -17.67 -10.21 -6.61
N PRO A 204 -18.63 -9.76 -7.44
CA PRO A 204 -18.34 -9.00 -8.66
C PRO A 204 -17.69 -7.63 -8.40
N GLY A 205 -16.98 -7.13 -9.40
CA GLY A 205 -16.16 -5.91 -9.36
C GLY A 205 -16.87 -4.56 -9.28
N TYR A 206 -18.03 -4.45 -8.62
CA TYR A 206 -18.69 -3.16 -8.35
C TYR A 206 -18.10 -2.50 -7.09
N SER A 207 -18.17 -1.18 -6.99
CA SER A 207 -17.46 -0.38 -5.98
C SER A 207 -17.87 -0.61 -4.51
N ASP A 208 -18.94 -1.36 -4.27
CA ASP A 208 -19.46 -1.75 -2.95
C ASP A 208 -19.13 -3.20 -2.56
N SER A 209 -18.65 -3.99 -3.52
CA SER A 209 -18.57 -5.46 -3.43
C SER A 209 -17.23 -6.04 -3.91
N CYS A 210 -16.42 -5.27 -4.65
CA CYS A 210 -15.17 -5.72 -5.26
C CYS A 210 -14.10 -6.26 -4.29
N HIS A 211 -14.00 -5.73 -3.07
CA HIS A 211 -13.05 -6.20 -2.07
C HIS A 211 -13.54 -7.50 -1.42
N ASN A 212 -12.71 -8.54 -1.39
CA ASN A 212 -13.04 -9.82 -0.78
C ASN A 212 -11.98 -10.16 0.28
N PHE A 213 -12.35 -9.98 1.54
CA PHE A 213 -11.45 -10.07 2.69
C PHE A 213 -11.45 -11.47 3.31
N PHE A 214 -10.26 -12.04 3.52
CA PHE A 214 -10.08 -13.35 4.14
C PHE A 214 -9.11 -13.25 5.33
N SER A 215 -9.60 -13.42 6.55
CA SER A 215 -8.74 -13.57 7.74
C SER A 215 -8.08 -14.95 7.73
N VAL A 216 -6.79 -15.04 8.09
CA VAL A 216 -6.10 -16.33 8.24
C VAL A 216 -5.35 -16.42 9.55
N THR A 217 -5.33 -17.62 10.14
CA THR A 217 -4.56 -17.94 11.35
C THR A 217 -3.40 -18.84 10.93
N TYR A 218 -2.34 -18.23 10.38
CA TYR A 218 -1.18 -18.97 9.90
C TYR A 218 0.11 -18.51 10.61
N PRO A 219 0.49 -19.12 11.75
CA PRO A 219 1.59 -18.65 12.59
C PRO A 219 3.00 -18.96 12.04
N HIS A 220 3.10 -19.45 10.81
CA HIS A 220 4.35 -19.83 10.16
C HIS A 220 4.80 -18.77 9.15
N ARG A 221 6.12 -18.70 8.93
CA ARG A 221 6.71 -17.74 7.99
C ARG A 221 6.39 -18.15 6.55
N VAL A 222 5.79 -17.25 5.79
CA VAL A 222 5.52 -17.43 4.36
C VAL A 222 6.54 -16.67 3.52
N THR A 223 6.92 -17.28 2.39
CA THR A 223 7.80 -16.69 1.37
C THR A 223 7.10 -16.58 0.02
N HIS A 224 6.24 -17.56 -0.27
CA HIS A 224 5.54 -17.71 -1.54
C HIS A 224 4.10 -18.12 -1.25
N ILE A 225 3.19 -17.66 -2.10
CA ILE A 225 1.79 -18.10 -2.12
C ILE A 225 1.41 -18.56 -3.52
N ARG A 226 0.48 -19.50 -3.59
CA ARG A 226 -0.21 -19.92 -4.81
C ARG A 226 -1.64 -19.44 -4.72
N LEU A 227 -2.09 -18.68 -5.73
CA LEU A 227 -3.49 -18.28 -5.88
C LEU A 227 -4.11 -19.12 -7.01
N ASN A 228 -5.19 -19.83 -6.69
CA ASN A 228 -6.01 -20.54 -7.67
C ASN A 228 -7.26 -19.71 -8.00
N MET A 229 -7.69 -19.76 -9.27
CA MET A 229 -8.85 -19.07 -9.82
C MET A 229 -9.70 -20.10 -10.58
N TYR A 230 -10.93 -20.32 -10.12
CA TYR A 230 -11.77 -21.44 -10.55
C TYR A 230 -12.99 -21.00 -11.37
N PRO A 231 -13.12 -21.43 -12.65
CA PRO A 231 -12.11 -22.07 -13.50
C PRO A 231 -11.15 -21.08 -14.17
N ASP A 232 -11.61 -19.85 -14.40
CA ASP A 232 -10.93 -18.75 -15.09
C ASP A 232 -11.61 -17.42 -14.72
N GLY A 233 -11.16 -16.31 -15.29
CA GLY A 233 -11.74 -14.98 -15.11
C GLY A 233 -10.67 -13.91 -14.87
N GLY A 234 -11.04 -12.86 -14.14
CA GLY A 234 -10.13 -11.78 -13.76
C GLY A 234 -10.19 -11.35 -12.29
N ILE A 235 -9.07 -10.80 -11.83
CA ILE A 235 -8.83 -10.29 -10.46
C ILE A 235 -7.96 -9.02 -10.60
N ALA A 236 -8.35 -7.93 -9.95
CA ALA A 236 -7.72 -6.63 -10.11
C ALA A 236 -6.47 -6.43 -9.23
N ARG A 237 -6.54 -6.81 -7.95
CA ARG A 237 -5.40 -6.79 -7.01
C ARG A 237 -5.41 -7.98 -6.07
N LEU A 238 -4.22 -8.38 -5.63
CA LEU A 238 -4.01 -9.28 -4.50
C LEU A 238 -3.26 -8.54 -3.40
N ARG A 239 -3.86 -8.44 -2.21
CA ARG A 239 -3.20 -7.92 -1.01
C ARG A 239 -2.94 -9.06 -0.05
N VAL A 240 -1.72 -9.10 0.50
CA VAL A 240 -1.27 -10.09 1.47
C VAL A 240 -0.84 -9.32 2.71
N TYR A 241 -1.77 -9.15 3.65
CA TYR A 241 -1.55 -8.33 4.83
C TYR A 241 -0.85 -9.15 5.93
N GLY A 242 0.27 -8.65 6.41
CA GLY A 242 1.04 -9.36 7.43
C GLY A 242 2.21 -8.58 8.01
N VAL A 243 2.97 -9.28 8.84
CA VAL A 243 4.15 -8.75 9.55
C VAL A 243 5.40 -9.44 9.01
N GLY A 244 6.36 -8.65 8.53
CA GLY A 244 7.65 -9.18 8.05
C GLY A 244 8.41 -9.92 9.15
N GLN A 245 9.06 -11.03 8.81
CA GLN A 245 9.76 -11.87 9.77
C GLN A 245 11.20 -12.10 9.32
N ARG A 246 12.09 -11.20 9.78
CA ARG A 246 13.54 -11.33 9.61
C ARG A 246 14.09 -12.44 10.51
N ASN A 247 15.05 -13.21 10.01
CA ASN A 247 15.86 -14.08 10.86
C ASN A 247 16.93 -13.24 11.59
N TRP A 248 16.63 -12.84 12.83
CA TRP A 248 17.54 -12.04 13.65
C TRP A 248 18.77 -12.81 14.18
N SER A 249 18.78 -14.16 14.16
CA SER A 249 19.95 -14.94 14.61
C SER A 249 21.18 -14.81 13.71
N SER A 250 20.99 -14.27 12.50
CA SER A 250 22.06 -13.99 11.53
C SER A 250 22.60 -12.55 11.58
N VAL A 251 22.02 -11.68 12.41
CA VAL A 251 22.38 -10.25 12.51
C VAL A 251 23.35 -10.06 13.68
N SER A 252 24.43 -9.31 13.46
CA SER A 252 25.37 -8.98 14.53
C SER A 252 24.84 -7.83 15.39
N SER A 253 25.12 -7.83 16.70
CA SER A 253 24.85 -6.65 17.55
C SER A 253 25.77 -5.46 17.27
N GLN A 254 26.75 -5.61 16.37
CA GLN A 254 27.57 -4.54 15.80
C GLN A 254 27.08 -4.08 14.41
N GLU A 255 25.95 -4.61 13.92
CA GLU A 255 25.39 -4.30 12.61
C GLU A 255 24.26 -3.26 12.76
N GLU A 256 24.46 -2.04 12.25
CA GLU A 256 23.45 -0.98 12.32
C GLU A 256 22.29 -1.26 11.35
N MET A 257 21.10 -1.46 11.89
CA MET A 257 19.89 -1.85 11.19
C MET A 257 18.78 -0.82 11.38
N ASP A 258 17.94 -0.61 10.36
CA ASP A 258 16.71 0.16 10.54
C ASP A 258 15.65 -0.69 11.26
N LEU A 259 15.57 -0.49 12.57
CA LEU A 259 14.75 -1.29 13.48
C LEU A 259 13.24 -1.10 13.24
N VAL A 260 12.80 -0.07 12.50
CA VAL A 260 11.37 0.21 12.30
C VAL A 260 10.85 -0.15 10.91
N THR A 261 11.71 -0.52 9.95
CA THR A 261 11.27 -0.90 8.59
C THR A 261 10.42 -2.17 8.55
N LEU A 262 9.48 -2.23 7.59
CA LEU A 262 8.60 -3.40 7.43
C LEU A 262 9.36 -4.69 7.07
N VAL A 263 10.50 -4.59 6.39
CA VAL A 263 11.37 -5.73 6.04
C VAL A 263 12.03 -6.37 7.25
N ASN A 264 12.26 -5.58 8.30
CA ASN A 264 12.82 -6.05 9.55
C ASN A 264 11.71 -6.47 10.54
N GLY A 265 10.43 -6.29 10.20
CA GLY A 265 9.28 -6.65 11.03
C GLY A 265 8.70 -5.52 11.90
N GLY A 266 9.04 -4.26 11.59
CA GLY A 266 8.39 -3.11 12.19
C GLY A 266 6.90 -3.03 11.81
N VAL A 267 6.06 -2.56 12.74
CA VAL A 267 4.60 -2.55 12.60
C VAL A 267 4.00 -1.26 13.16
N CYS A 268 3.07 -0.65 12.43
CA CYS A 268 2.20 0.41 12.94
C CYS A 268 1.15 -0.19 13.90
N VAL A 269 1.19 0.17 15.18
CA VAL A 269 0.32 -0.38 16.25
C VAL A 269 -0.67 0.64 16.83
N GLY A 270 -0.65 1.90 16.37
CA GLY A 270 -1.64 2.91 16.71
C GLY A 270 -1.38 4.26 16.04
N TYR A 271 -2.42 5.08 15.89
CA TYR A 271 -2.33 6.45 15.37
C TYR A 271 -3.52 7.30 15.82
N SER A 272 -3.40 8.62 15.72
CA SER A 272 -4.49 9.57 16.01
C SER A 272 -5.47 9.75 14.85
N ASP A 273 -4.94 9.96 13.64
CA ASP A 273 -5.70 10.15 12.40
C ASP A 273 -4.94 9.57 11.20
N ALA A 274 -5.66 9.29 10.10
CA ALA A 274 -5.08 8.83 8.84
C ALA A 274 -5.94 9.32 7.64
N HIS A 275 -6.16 10.63 7.55
CA HIS A 275 -7.02 11.23 6.51
C HIS A 275 -6.61 10.88 5.07
N PHE A 276 -5.31 10.89 4.77
CA PHE A 276 -4.76 10.37 3.52
C PHE A 276 -3.50 9.51 3.77
N GLY A 277 -3.30 8.49 2.94
CA GLY A 277 -2.25 7.49 3.17
C GLY A 277 -2.50 6.69 4.45
N HIS A 278 -1.43 6.19 5.08
CA HIS A 278 -1.53 5.44 6.35
C HIS A 278 -0.17 5.42 7.05
N PRO A 279 -0.07 5.46 8.40
CA PRO A 279 1.23 5.47 9.09
C PRO A 279 2.15 4.29 8.73
N ARG A 280 1.58 3.11 8.45
CA ARG A 280 2.30 1.93 7.91
C ARG A 280 3.15 2.22 6.67
N ASN A 281 2.84 3.27 5.91
CA ASN A 281 3.58 3.63 4.70
C ASN A 281 4.92 4.30 5.05
N MET A 282 5.02 4.96 6.21
CA MET A 282 6.28 5.59 6.66
C MET A 282 7.40 4.57 6.89
N ILE A 283 7.05 3.34 7.24
CA ILE A 283 7.98 2.21 7.39
C ILE A 283 8.15 1.40 6.08
N GLY A 284 7.54 1.86 4.99
CA GLY A 284 7.68 1.36 3.62
C GLY A 284 9.13 1.34 3.13
N LEU A 285 9.44 0.57 2.09
CA LEU A 285 10.76 0.60 1.44
C LEU A 285 11.01 1.92 0.68
N GLY A 286 12.27 2.16 0.31
CA GLY A 286 12.70 3.30 -0.51
C GLY A 286 12.34 4.68 0.08
N ARG A 287 12.07 5.65 -0.80
CA ARG A 287 11.34 6.89 -0.48
C ARG A 287 9.89 6.73 -0.98
N ALA A 288 8.99 7.64 -0.60
CA ALA A 288 7.64 7.59 -1.18
C ALA A 288 7.64 8.03 -2.65
N ASP A 289 6.79 7.41 -3.47
CA ASP A 289 6.58 7.78 -4.88
C ASP A 289 5.57 8.93 -5.04
N SER A 290 4.70 9.15 -4.04
CA SER A 290 3.77 10.27 -3.97
C SER A 290 3.32 10.51 -2.51
N MET A 291 2.53 11.57 -2.24
CA MET A 291 1.93 11.82 -0.92
C MET A 291 1.02 10.66 -0.44
N ALA A 292 0.37 9.94 -1.36
CA ALA A 292 -0.50 8.81 -1.02
C ALA A 292 0.28 7.60 -0.47
N ASP A 293 1.59 7.53 -0.73
CA ASP A 293 2.52 6.56 -0.15
C ASP A 293 3.26 7.12 1.08
N GLY A 294 2.74 8.18 1.69
CA GLY A 294 3.09 8.63 3.03
C GLY A 294 1.95 8.39 4.04
N TRP A 295 1.99 9.16 5.11
CA TRP A 295 0.90 9.39 6.05
C TRP A 295 0.61 10.89 6.05
N GLU A 296 -0.65 11.29 5.93
CA GLU A 296 -1.11 12.67 6.04
C GLU A 296 -2.39 12.74 6.88
N THR A 297 -2.41 13.65 7.85
CA THR A 297 -3.53 13.85 8.75
C THR A 297 -4.45 14.99 8.32
N ALA A 298 -5.69 14.97 8.80
CA ALA A 298 -6.63 16.08 8.64
C ALA A 298 -6.08 17.36 9.29
N ARG A 299 -6.43 18.52 8.71
CA ARG A 299 -6.12 19.82 9.32
C ARG A 299 -6.89 19.98 10.62
N ARG A 300 -6.17 20.19 11.73
CA ARG A 300 -6.76 20.41 13.05
C ARG A 300 -7.62 21.67 13.08
N LEU A 301 -8.79 21.56 13.72
CA LEU A 301 -9.79 22.64 13.80
C LEU A 301 -9.62 23.53 15.05
N ASP A 302 -8.79 23.13 16.01
CA ASP A 302 -8.46 23.88 17.23
C ASP A 302 -7.26 24.84 17.06
N ARG A 303 -6.68 24.92 15.85
CA ARG A 303 -5.59 25.85 15.50
C ARG A 303 -5.96 27.31 15.85
N PRO A 304 -5.08 28.10 16.48
CA PRO A 304 -5.35 29.50 16.82
C PRO A 304 -5.60 30.38 15.59
N LYS A 305 -6.49 31.37 15.72
CA LYS A 305 -6.81 32.36 14.66
C LYS A 305 -5.59 33.17 14.20
N VAL A 306 -4.61 33.36 15.09
CA VAL A 306 -3.33 33.99 14.81
C VAL A 306 -2.25 33.07 15.36
N LEU A 307 -1.40 32.55 14.48
CA LEU A 307 -0.29 31.67 14.86
C LEU A 307 0.82 32.48 15.57
N LYS A 308 1.48 31.84 16.54
CA LYS A 308 2.67 32.36 17.22
C LYS A 308 3.78 31.32 17.16
N MET A 309 5.03 31.79 17.20
CA MET A 309 6.21 30.96 17.33
C MET A 309 6.93 31.27 18.65
N ASP A 310 7.74 30.34 19.13
CA ASP A 310 8.75 30.62 20.15
C ASP A 310 10.04 31.19 19.53
N GLU A 311 11.03 31.46 20.37
CA GLU A 311 12.37 31.96 19.98
C GLU A 311 13.13 30.99 19.05
N LYS A 312 12.71 29.73 18.96
CA LYS A 312 13.28 28.69 18.09
C LYS A 312 12.50 28.54 16.77
N GLY A 313 11.49 29.38 16.55
CA GLY A 313 10.63 29.36 15.38
C GLY A 313 9.60 28.21 15.37
N ILE A 314 9.38 27.52 16.49
CA ILE A 314 8.44 26.40 16.61
C ILE A 314 7.03 26.94 16.81
N LEU A 315 6.06 26.50 16.00
CA LEU A 315 4.66 26.93 16.15
C LEU A 315 4.05 26.48 17.48
N GLN A 316 3.50 27.46 18.19
CA GLN A 316 2.78 27.27 19.44
C GLN A 316 1.30 27.02 19.12
N VAL A 317 0.90 25.74 19.18
CA VAL A 317 -0.41 25.23 18.76
C VAL A 317 -0.95 24.23 19.80
N PRO A 318 -2.27 24.15 20.01
CA PRO A 318 -2.86 23.12 20.86
C PRO A 318 -2.87 21.76 20.15
N GLY A 319 -2.60 20.71 20.91
CA GLY A 319 -2.60 19.34 20.42
C GLY A 319 -1.48 19.02 19.43
N PHE A 320 -1.56 17.81 18.89
CA PHE A 320 -0.61 17.20 17.97
C PHE A 320 -1.24 15.93 17.40
N GLU A 321 -0.71 15.45 16.27
CA GLU A 321 -1.02 14.14 15.72
C GLU A 321 0.12 13.16 16.00
N TRP A 322 -0.17 11.86 16.05
CA TRP A 322 0.82 10.85 16.44
C TRP A 322 0.61 9.50 15.75
N ALA A 323 1.72 8.76 15.61
CA ALA A 323 1.74 7.39 15.14
C ALA A 323 2.74 6.56 15.96
N ILE A 324 2.36 5.35 16.35
CA ILE A 324 3.13 4.45 17.20
C ILE A 324 3.52 3.22 16.40
N PHE A 325 4.81 2.86 16.49
CA PHE A 325 5.38 1.71 15.82
C PHE A 325 6.05 0.80 16.83
N ARG A 326 5.79 -0.50 16.73
CA ARG A 326 6.65 -1.54 17.31
C ARG A 326 7.83 -1.76 16.37
N LEU A 327 9.04 -1.88 16.92
CA LEU A 327 10.24 -2.23 16.18
C LEU A 327 10.23 -3.72 15.80
N GLY A 328 10.94 -4.06 14.73
CA GLY A 328 11.13 -5.45 14.28
C GLY A 328 11.98 -6.28 15.24
N HIS A 329 12.82 -5.62 16.03
CA HIS A 329 13.53 -6.17 17.19
C HIS A 329 13.77 -5.06 18.22
N PRO A 330 13.73 -5.33 19.54
CA PRO A 330 14.16 -4.36 20.54
C PRO A 330 15.64 -3.98 20.38
N GLY A 331 15.96 -2.70 20.51
CA GLY A 331 17.31 -2.21 20.24
C GLY A 331 17.59 -0.80 20.74
N VAL A 332 18.83 -0.36 20.55
CA VAL A 332 19.30 1.00 20.89
C VAL A 332 19.40 1.81 19.61
N ILE A 333 18.60 2.88 19.50
CA ILE A 333 18.53 3.75 18.32
C ILE A 333 19.66 4.80 18.40
N SER A 334 20.50 4.83 17.36
CA SER A 334 21.67 5.73 17.21
C SER A 334 21.38 6.89 16.25
N ARG A 335 20.52 6.66 15.25
CA ARG A 335 20.34 7.52 14.08
C ARG A 335 18.88 7.52 13.61
N ILE A 336 18.36 8.71 13.31
CA ILE A 336 16.95 8.92 12.94
C ILE A 336 16.88 9.60 11.58
N GLU A 337 15.97 9.17 10.71
CA GLU A 337 15.55 9.92 9.52
C GLU A 337 14.05 10.20 9.53
N ILE A 338 13.67 11.44 9.20
CA ILE A 338 12.29 11.84 8.92
C ILE A 338 12.27 12.49 7.53
N ASP A 339 11.62 11.84 6.57
CA ASP A 339 11.48 12.35 5.20
C ASP A 339 10.09 12.98 5.02
N THR A 340 10.02 14.23 4.58
CA THR A 340 8.78 14.92 4.19
C THR A 340 8.57 14.90 2.67
N ASN A 341 9.10 13.89 1.96
CA ASN A 341 8.97 13.74 0.51
C ASN A 341 7.53 13.98 0.02
N HIS A 342 7.42 14.62 -1.15
CA HIS A 342 6.17 15.13 -1.76
C HIS A 342 5.33 16.12 -0.95
N PHE A 343 5.41 16.15 0.39
CA PHE A 343 4.70 17.11 1.24
C PHE A 343 5.34 18.51 1.16
N LYS A 344 4.85 19.32 0.21
CA LYS A 344 5.42 20.62 -0.18
C LYS A 344 4.78 21.83 0.50
N GLY A 345 3.53 21.71 0.95
CA GLY A 345 2.79 22.79 1.64
C GLY A 345 1.86 22.28 2.74
N ASN A 346 1.98 20.99 3.06
CA ASN A 346 1.18 20.20 3.99
C ASN A 346 2.08 19.28 4.85
N PHE A 347 3.38 19.57 4.92
CA PHE A 347 4.28 18.98 5.91
C PHE A 347 3.97 19.58 7.31
N PRO A 348 4.23 18.86 8.42
CA PRO A 348 4.04 19.40 9.76
C PRO A 348 5.06 20.50 10.06
N ASP A 349 4.75 21.40 11.00
CA ASP A 349 5.65 22.48 11.39
C ASP A 349 6.89 21.96 12.14
N TRP A 350 6.65 20.99 13.03
CA TRP A 350 7.66 20.33 13.83
C TRP A 350 7.27 18.89 14.18
N CYS A 351 8.26 18.12 14.64
CA CYS A 351 8.07 16.77 15.14
C CYS A 351 8.93 16.49 16.39
N LYS A 352 8.54 15.51 17.19
CA LYS A 352 9.39 14.87 18.21
C LYS A 352 9.25 13.35 18.11
N ILE A 353 10.22 12.60 18.65
CA ILE A 353 10.10 11.14 18.79
C ILE A 353 10.28 10.76 20.25
N GLU A 354 9.40 9.88 20.71
CA GLU A 354 9.43 9.27 22.02
C GLU A 354 9.60 7.75 21.88
N ALA A 355 10.17 7.09 22.89
CA ALA A 355 10.45 5.66 22.87
C ALA A 355 10.08 5.00 24.21
N CYS A 356 9.69 3.72 24.16
CA CYS A 356 9.48 2.90 25.34
C CYS A 356 9.79 1.42 25.03
N SER A 357 9.83 0.60 26.07
CA SER A 357 9.85 -0.87 25.96
C SER A 357 8.61 -1.42 26.64
N LEU A 358 7.88 -2.27 25.92
CA LEU A 358 6.64 -2.92 26.34
C LEU A 358 6.76 -4.44 26.16
N THR A 359 6.05 -5.22 26.98
CA THR A 359 5.77 -6.64 26.72
C THR A 359 4.65 -6.81 25.68
N PRO A 360 4.44 -8.02 25.11
CA PRO A 360 3.30 -8.29 24.23
C PRO A 360 1.94 -8.05 24.92
N GLU A 361 1.81 -8.37 26.20
CA GLU A 361 0.57 -8.21 26.97
C GLU A 361 0.25 -6.72 27.20
N GLU A 362 1.29 -5.90 27.41
CA GLU A 362 1.18 -4.45 27.48
C GLU A 362 0.79 -3.85 26.12
N GLU A 363 1.47 -4.22 25.03
CA GLU A 363 1.12 -3.78 23.66
C GLU A 363 -0.37 -4.07 23.38
N GLN A 364 -0.81 -5.32 23.59
CA GLN A 364 -2.19 -5.73 23.36
C GLN A 364 -3.19 -5.00 24.28
N THR A 365 -2.80 -4.67 25.51
CA THR A 365 -3.62 -3.86 26.42
C THR A 365 -3.76 -2.42 25.91
N TYR A 366 -2.70 -1.83 25.37
CA TYR A 366 -2.73 -0.47 24.81
C TYR A 366 -3.47 -0.39 23.47
N ILE A 367 -3.32 -1.38 22.59
CA ILE A 367 -4.08 -1.50 21.33
C ILE A 367 -5.59 -1.58 21.64
N ARG A 368 -6.01 -2.48 22.55
CA ARG A 368 -7.42 -2.61 22.97
C ARG A 368 -8.00 -1.33 23.57
N ARG A 369 -7.17 -0.52 24.24
CA ARG A 369 -7.51 0.80 24.79
C ARG A 369 -7.31 1.96 23.81
N LYS A 370 -6.98 1.68 22.54
CA LYS A 370 -6.68 2.67 21.49
C LYS A 370 -5.66 3.74 21.93
N TRP A 371 -4.69 3.35 22.75
CA TRP A 371 -3.65 4.21 23.33
C TRP A 371 -4.18 5.44 24.11
N SER A 372 -5.39 5.34 24.68
CA SER A 372 -6.03 6.41 25.47
C SER A 372 -5.17 6.89 26.65
N SER A 373 -5.21 8.19 26.92
CA SER A 373 -4.22 8.94 27.72
C SER A 373 -3.98 8.45 29.14
N ASP A 374 -5.05 8.09 29.85
CA ASP A 374 -5.10 8.27 31.31
C ASP A 374 -4.20 7.29 32.09
N LYS A 375 -3.77 6.20 31.44
CA LYS A 375 -2.79 5.23 31.95
C LYS A 375 -1.87 4.70 30.82
N GLY A 376 -1.47 5.57 29.89
CA GLY A 376 -0.50 5.24 28.83
C GLY A 376 0.88 4.80 29.37
N PRO A 377 1.77 4.23 28.53
CA PRO A 377 3.08 3.78 28.98
C PRO A 377 4.05 4.94 29.22
N THR A 378 5.11 4.67 30.00
CA THR A 378 6.16 5.65 30.31
C THR A 378 7.06 5.91 29.10
N TRP A 379 6.68 6.90 28.30
CA TRP A 379 7.44 7.40 27.16
C TRP A 379 8.70 8.17 27.59
N LYS A 380 9.88 7.74 27.12
CA LYS A 380 11.13 8.51 27.17
C LYS A 380 11.25 9.40 25.93
N MET A 381 11.89 10.56 26.06
CA MET A 381 12.16 11.44 24.91
C MET A 381 13.38 10.92 24.14
N LEU A 382 13.22 10.57 22.86
CA LEU A 382 14.30 10.10 21.98
C LEU A 382 14.83 11.22 21.08
N LEU A 383 13.93 12.10 20.60
CA LEU A 383 14.26 13.28 19.81
C LEU A 383 13.40 14.45 20.28
N LEU A 384 14.03 15.48 20.83
CA LEU A 384 13.38 16.75 21.23
C LEU A 384 12.70 17.43 20.03
N PRO A 385 11.69 18.30 20.22
CA PRO A 385 11.02 19.01 19.12
C PRO A 385 11.99 19.63 18.08
N GLN A 386 11.91 19.15 16.84
CA GLN A 386 12.69 19.61 15.69
C GLN A 386 11.78 20.27 14.67
N LYS A 387 12.21 21.42 14.13
CA LYS A 387 11.55 22.10 13.02
C LYS A 387 11.67 21.27 11.73
N LEU A 388 10.57 21.08 11.01
CA LEU A 388 10.57 20.40 9.72
C LEU A 388 10.59 21.39 8.54
N LYS A 389 10.97 20.88 7.37
CA LYS A 389 11.01 21.57 6.08
C LYS A 389 10.13 20.83 5.06
N PRO A 390 9.61 21.52 4.02
CA PRO A 390 8.88 20.87 2.93
C PRO A 390 9.81 19.98 2.10
N HIS A 391 9.34 18.81 1.68
CA HIS A 391 10.00 17.95 0.68
C HIS A 391 11.47 17.61 1.00
N TYR A 392 11.79 17.32 2.26
CA TYR A 392 13.16 17.28 2.79
C TYR A 392 13.45 16.06 3.66
N ARG A 393 14.69 15.56 3.60
CA ARG A 393 15.19 14.45 4.44
C ARG A 393 15.93 15.02 5.66
N HIS A 394 15.36 14.83 6.85
CA HIS A 394 15.92 15.31 8.10
C HIS A 394 16.65 14.16 8.78
N PHE A 395 17.94 14.34 9.08
CA PHE A 395 18.78 13.33 9.71
C PHE A 395 19.21 13.82 11.10
N TYR A 396 19.13 12.94 12.10
CA TYR A 396 19.54 13.23 13.47
C TYR A 396 20.42 12.10 14.01
N SER A 397 21.48 12.45 14.72
CA SER A 397 22.52 11.53 15.22
C SER A 397 23.30 12.18 16.36
N GLY A 398 24.06 11.39 17.13
CA GLY A 398 24.88 11.91 18.23
C GLY A 398 24.02 12.55 19.32
N GLU A 399 24.42 13.72 19.82
CA GLU A 399 23.72 14.43 20.92
C GLU A 399 22.26 14.80 20.61
N CYS A 400 21.86 14.86 19.33
CA CYS A 400 20.46 15.06 18.95
C CYS A 400 19.56 13.85 19.26
N VAL A 401 20.12 12.65 19.42
CA VAL A 401 19.40 11.40 19.72
C VAL A 401 19.65 11.03 21.17
N LEU A 402 18.63 11.27 22.01
CA LEU A 402 18.71 11.12 23.45
C LEU A 402 18.76 9.65 23.89
N GLN A 403 19.68 9.35 24.81
CA GLN A 403 19.94 7.99 25.27
C GLN A 403 18.77 7.41 26.09
N CYS A 404 17.86 6.71 25.40
CA CYS A 404 16.70 6.05 26.02
C CYS A 404 17.03 4.67 26.63
N GLY A 405 18.17 4.08 26.29
CA GLY A 405 18.43 2.64 26.45
C GLY A 405 17.68 1.82 25.40
N SER A 406 17.32 0.58 25.73
CA SER A 406 16.52 -0.27 24.84
C SER A 406 15.11 0.27 24.63
N ALA A 407 14.67 0.28 23.38
CA ALA A 407 13.27 0.49 22.99
C ALA A 407 12.76 -0.75 22.24
N SER A 408 11.49 -1.13 22.49
CA SER A 408 10.73 -2.01 21.58
C SER A 408 9.66 -1.25 20.79
N HIS A 409 9.31 -0.03 21.22
CA HIS A 409 8.28 0.81 20.62
C HIS A 409 8.72 2.27 20.54
N VAL A 410 8.20 2.97 19.53
CA VAL A 410 8.39 4.41 19.32
C VAL A 410 7.08 5.11 19.01
N ARG A 411 6.98 6.38 19.39
CA ARG A 411 5.90 7.29 18.99
C ARG A 411 6.50 8.47 18.24
N LEU A 412 6.20 8.58 16.95
CA LEU A 412 6.39 9.81 16.20
C LEU A 412 5.21 10.74 16.54
N VAL A 413 5.53 11.97 16.93
CA VAL A 413 4.56 13.04 17.15
C VAL A 413 4.86 14.16 16.17
N ILE A 414 3.83 14.66 15.49
CA ILE A 414 3.88 15.77 14.54
C ILE A 414 2.89 16.86 14.95
N ALA A 415 3.20 18.13 14.67
CA ALA A 415 2.33 19.23 15.08
C ALA A 415 2.34 20.41 14.07
N PRO A 416 1.23 21.18 13.99
CA PRO A 416 -0.10 20.85 14.51
C PRO A 416 -0.66 19.56 13.88
N ASP A 417 -0.44 19.40 12.58
CA ASP A 417 -0.87 18.29 11.72
C ASP A 417 -0.08 18.37 10.40
N GLY A 418 -0.18 17.36 9.55
CA GLY A 418 0.42 17.36 8.21
C GLY A 418 0.82 15.97 7.74
N GLY A 419 1.74 15.92 6.77
CA GLY A 419 2.18 14.69 6.12
C GLY A 419 3.68 14.38 6.21
N VAL A 420 3.99 13.11 6.46
CA VAL A 420 5.35 12.55 6.55
C VAL A 420 5.45 11.34 5.60
N SER A 421 6.54 11.28 4.84
CA SER A 421 6.77 10.26 3.82
C SER A 421 7.42 9.00 4.37
N ARG A 422 8.49 9.13 5.16
CA ARG A 422 9.22 7.99 5.75
C ARG A 422 9.74 8.31 7.14
N LEU A 423 9.84 7.26 7.94
CA LEU A 423 10.57 7.18 9.20
C LEU A 423 11.64 6.10 9.07
N ARG A 424 12.86 6.38 9.55
CA ARG A 424 13.96 5.42 9.69
C ARG A 424 14.53 5.50 11.09
N LEU A 425 14.77 4.36 11.72
CA LEU A 425 15.33 4.28 13.07
C LEU A 425 16.49 3.29 13.07
N TRP A 426 17.63 3.80 12.63
CA TRP A 426 18.89 3.07 12.58
C TRP A 426 19.43 2.90 13.99
N GLY A 427 19.84 1.67 14.30
CA GLY A 427 20.26 1.27 15.63
C GLY A 427 20.76 -0.17 15.66
N HIS A 428 21.12 -0.61 16.86
CA HIS A 428 21.71 -1.94 17.08
C HIS A 428 20.75 -2.81 17.89
N ILE A 429 20.62 -4.09 17.52
CA ILE A 429 19.86 -5.07 18.30
C ILE A 429 20.60 -5.41 19.59
N ILE A 430 19.85 -5.68 20.66
CA ILE A 430 20.43 -6.22 21.89
C ILE A 430 20.52 -7.74 21.78
N SER A 431 21.73 -8.28 21.92
CA SER A 431 21.98 -9.72 21.97
C SER A 431 21.14 -10.38 23.06
N SER A 432 20.41 -11.45 22.73
CA SER A 432 19.69 -12.28 23.70
C SER A 432 20.65 -13.20 24.48
N ASN A 433 21.52 -12.60 25.30
CA ASN A 433 22.40 -13.37 26.18
C ASN A 433 21.57 -14.05 27.29
N SER A 434 21.69 -15.37 27.38
CA SER A 434 21.18 -16.22 28.48
C SER A 434 19.66 -16.17 28.75
N THR A 435 18.86 -16.72 27.83
CA THR A 435 17.69 -17.54 28.21
C THR A 435 17.91 -18.97 27.73
N ASN A 436 17.63 -19.94 28.61
CA ASN A 436 17.98 -21.34 28.41
C ASN A 436 16.96 -22.01 27.45
N PRO A 437 17.34 -22.63 26.32
CA PRO A 437 16.42 -23.04 25.25
C PRO A 437 15.42 -24.17 25.58
N HIS A 438 15.31 -24.59 26.84
CA HIS A 438 14.40 -25.65 27.30
C HIS A 438 13.04 -25.17 27.82
N GLN A 439 12.66 -23.91 27.61
CA GLN A 439 11.43 -23.34 28.21
C GLN A 439 10.47 -22.62 27.26
N ILE A 440 10.43 -23.00 25.97
CA ILE A 440 9.32 -22.65 25.06
C ILE A 440 8.76 -23.92 24.40
N SER A 441 7.92 -24.64 25.14
CA SER A 441 7.01 -25.64 24.58
C SER A 441 5.79 -25.73 25.51
N LYS A 442 4.58 -25.65 24.94
CA LYS A 442 3.28 -25.42 25.63
C LYS A 442 3.10 -24.00 26.19
N LEU A 443 2.64 -23.10 25.34
CA LEU A 443 1.31 -22.48 25.45
C LEU A 443 0.80 -22.14 24.05
#